data_AF-A0A2X2XJ48-F1
#
_entry.id   AF-A0A2X2XJ48-F1
#
_cell.length_a   1.000
_cell.length_b   1.000
_cell.length_c   1.000
_cell.angle_alpha   90.00
_cell.angle_beta   90.00
_cell.angle_gamma   90.00
#
_symmetry.space_group_name_H-M   'P 1'
#
loop_
_entity.id
_entity.type
_entity.pdbx_description
1 polymer ?
#
loop_
_entity_poly.entity_id
_entity_poly.type
_entity_poly.pdbx_seq_one_letter_code
_entity_poly.pdbx_strand_id
1 'polypeptide(L)' 'MVNWCLINSDGRKASSAKIRKSIVSFLTRNHPCSVIDSIEKKYNAYKIHLINGLCLIFDENGHHVKTN' A
#
# COMPACT_ATOMS: atom_id res chain seq x y z
N MET A 1 -11.71 9.58 1.72
CA MET A 1 -11.07 8.91 2.89
C MET A 1 -10.67 7.51 2.45
N VAL A 2 -9.37 7.18 2.50
CA VAL A 2 -8.88 5.87 2.03
C VAL A 2 -9.26 4.79 3.04
N ASN A 3 -9.99 3.77 2.58
CA ASN A 3 -10.46 2.70 3.46
C ASN A 3 -9.35 1.67 3.72
N TRP A 4 -8.55 1.91 4.75
CA TRP A 4 -7.45 1.03 5.15
C TRP A 4 -7.89 -0.33 5.75
N CYS A 5 -9.19 -0.58 5.86
CA CYS A 5 -9.76 -1.85 6.33
C CYS A 5 -9.38 -3.05 5.43
N LEU A 6 -9.02 -2.83 4.17
CA LEU A 6 -8.60 -3.91 3.25
C LEU A 6 -7.29 -4.61 3.64
N ILE A 7 -6.45 -3.99 4.49
CA ILE A 7 -5.21 -4.59 5.01
C ILE A 7 -5.45 -5.34 6.34
N ASN A 8 -6.70 -5.45 6.80
CA ASN A 8 -7.07 -6.31 7.93
C ASN A 8 -7.58 -7.65 7.39
N SER A 9 -6.69 -8.52 6.93
CA SER A 9 -7.03 -9.92 6.68
C SER A 9 -6.39 -10.79 7.77
N ASP A 10 -7.27 -11.36 8.60
CA ASP A 10 -7.12 -12.63 9.32
C ASP A 10 -5.95 -12.82 10.31
N GLY A 11 -5.99 -12.16 11.47
CA GLY A 11 -5.27 -12.64 12.66
C GLY A 11 -3.77 -12.29 12.76
N ARG A 12 -3.14 -11.71 11.73
CA ARG A 12 -1.73 -11.23 11.77
C ARG A 12 -1.62 -9.70 11.99
N LYS A 13 -2.32 -9.20 13.01
CA LYS A 13 -2.51 -7.77 13.34
C LYS A 13 -1.22 -6.92 13.43
N ALA A 14 -0.08 -7.53 13.77
CA ALA A 14 1.19 -6.82 13.90
C ALA A 14 1.88 -6.53 12.55
N SER A 15 1.76 -7.44 11.58
CA SER A 15 2.48 -7.33 10.30
C SER A 15 1.82 -6.30 9.38
N SER A 16 0.49 -6.23 9.38
CA SER A 16 -0.27 -5.28 8.54
C SER A 16 -0.03 -3.82 8.90
N ALA A 17 0.15 -3.50 10.18
CA ALA A 17 0.47 -2.14 10.63
C ALA A 17 1.87 -1.69 10.19
N LYS A 18 2.85 -2.62 10.19
CA LYS A 18 4.22 -2.35 9.72
C LYS A 18 4.27 -2.13 8.21
N ILE A 19 3.56 -2.96 7.45
CA ILE A 19 3.39 -2.82 5.99
C ILE A 19 2.74 -1.47 5.67
N ARG A 20 1.66 -1.13 6.38
CA ARG A 20 0.98 0.18 6.24
C ARG A 20 1.94 1.34 6.49
N LYS A 21 2.72 1.31 7.57
CA LYS A 21 3.72 2.35 7.85
C LYS A 21 4.76 2.46 6.74
N SER A 22 5.25 1.34 6.21
CA SER A 22 6.23 1.32 5.12
C SER A 22 5.67 1.98 3.86
N ILE A 23 4.46 1.57 3.46
CA ILE A 23 3.73 2.11 2.30
C ILE A 23 3.50 3.62 2.46
N VAL A 24 2.95 4.05 3.60
CA VAL A 24 2.66 5.47 3.84
C VAL A 24 3.96 6.27 3.85
N SER A 25 5.02 5.78 4.49
CA SER A 25 6.34 6.44 4.48
C SER A 25 6.87 6.61 3.06
N PHE A 26 6.76 5.57 2.23
CA PHE A 26 7.17 5.63 0.82
C PHE A 26 6.35 6.66 0.03
N LEU A 27 5.03 6.65 0.20
CA LEU A 27 4.13 7.60 -0.46
C LEU A 27 4.41 9.04 -0.03
N THR A 28 4.54 9.32 1.27
CA THR A 28 4.82 10.68 1.76
C THR A 28 6.18 11.18 1.29
N ARG A 29 7.17 10.28 1.13
CA ARG A 29 8.52 10.65 0.69
C ARG A 29 8.63 10.86 -0.82
N ASN A 30 8.00 10.00 -1.61
CA ASN A 30 8.15 9.99 -3.07
C ASN A 30 7.00 10.72 -3.79
N HIS A 31 5.83 10.78 -3.17
CA HIS A 31 4.59 11.33 -3.71
C HIS A 31 3.79 12.11 -2.66
N PRO A 32 4.33 13.23 -2.11
CA PRO A 32 3.74 13.96 -0.99
C PRO A 32 2.34 14.55 -1.23
N CYS A 33 1.81 14.47 -2.46
CA CYS A 33 0.49 14.95 -2.82
C CYS A 33 -0.38 13.90 -3.54
N SER A 34 0.08 12.64 -3.64
CA SER A 34 -0.71 11.61 -4.32
C SER A 34 -1.70 10.97 -3.37
N VAL A 35 -2.98 11.11 -3.71
CA VAL A 35 -4.07 10.44 -3.00
C VAL A 35 -4.15 9.00 -3.49
N ILE A 36 -4.25 8.07 -2.54
CA ILE A 36 -4.52 6.67 -2.87
C ILE A 36 -5.97 6.56 -3.32
N ASP A 37 -6.17 6.08 -4.54
CA ASP A 37 -7.48 5.74 -5.08
C ASP A 37 -7.95 4.41 -4.49
N SER A 38 -7.16 3.35 -4.69
CA SER A 38 -7.53 1.98 -4.33
C SER A 38 -6.31 1.17 -3.88
N ILE A 39 -6.54 0.22 -2.97
CA ILE A 39 -5.52 -0.73 -2.50
C ILE A 39 -6.04 -2.14 -2.73
N GLU A 40 -5.33 -2.92 -3.53
CA GLU A 40 -5.64 -4.33 -3.78
C GLU A 40 -4.56 -5.22 -3.19
N LYS A 41 -4.96 -6.25 -2.45
CA LYS A 41 -4.05 -7.32 -2.02
C LYS A 41 -4.25 -8.53 -2.92
N LYS A 42 -3.20 -8.97 -3.60
CA LYS A 42 -3.22 -10.15 -4.48
C LYS A 42 -2.15 -11.14 -4.04
N TYR A 43 -2.57 -12.28 -3.49
CA TYR A 43 -1.71 -13.32 -2.90
C TYR A 43 -0.68 -12.73 -1.91
N ASN A 44 0.56 -12.49 -2.37
CA ASN A 44 1.67 -11.96 -1.59
C ASN A 44 2.12 -10.56 -2.02
N ALA A 45 1.32 -9.85 -2.82
CA ALA A 45 1.62 -8.48 -3.24
C ALA A 45 0.47 -7.52 -2.91
N TYR A 46 0.83 -6.28 -2.62
CA TYR A 46 -0.09 -5.15 -2.46
C TYR A 46 0.07 -4.22 -3.66
N LYS A 47 -1.01 -4.04 -4.42
CA LYS A 47 -1.10 -3.04 -5.47
C LYS A 47 -1.81 -1.81 -4.94
N ILE A 48 -1.23 -0.64 -5.17
CA ILE A 48 -1.76 0.64 -4.74
C ILE A 48 -1.93 1.49 -5.96
N HIS A 49 -3.17 1.83 -6.25
CA HIS A 49 -3.53 2.75 -7.31
C HIS A 49 -3.62 4.14 -6.71
N LEU A 50 -2.89 5.07 -7.30
CA LEU A 50 -2.96 6.50 -6.98
C LEU A 50 -3.94 7.17 -7.94
N ILE A 51 -4.61 8.21 -7.46
CA ILE A 51 -5.58 8.99 -8.26
C ILE A 51 -4.94 9.63 -9.50
N ASN A 52 -3.62 9.84 -9.48
CA ASN A 52 -2.85 10.38 -10.60
C ASN A 52 -2.62 9.35 -11.73
N GLY A 53 -3.18 8.13 -11.63
CA GLY A 53 -3.01 7.04 -12.59
C GLY A 53 -1.79 6.15 -12.35
N LEU A 54 -0.97 6.47 -11.34
CA LEU A 54 0.21 5.68 -10.98
C LEU A 54 -0.17 4.41 -10.22
N CYS A 55 0.50 3.30 -10.56
CA CYS A 55 0.29 2.01 -9.92
C CYS A 55 1.57 1.56 -9.21
N LEU A 56 1.53 1.49 -7.88
CA LEU A 56 2.64 1.03 -7.06
C LEU A 56 2.41 -0.40 -6.61
N ILE A 57 3.43 -1.25 -6.73
CA ILE A 57 3.40 -2.64 -6.32
C ILE A 57 4.37 -2.82 -5.16
N PHE A 58 3.86 -3.35 -4.05
CA PHE A 58 4.60 -3.68 -2.85
C PHE A 58 4.54 -5.18 -2.57
N ASP A 59 5.60 -5.72 -2.02
CA ASP A 59 5.68 -7.11 -1.59
C ASP A 59 4.93 -7.33 -0.27
N GLU A 60 4.78 -8.59 0.15
CA GLU A 60 4.11 -8.96 1.41
C GLU A 60 4.76 -8.31 2.65
N ASN A 61 6.02 -7.91 2.52
CA ASN A 61 6.79 -7.21 3.55
C ASN A 61 6.61 -5.68 3.54
N GLY A 62 5.86 -5.13 2.57
CA GLY A 62 5.69 -3.69 2.39
C GLY A 62 6.90 -2.99 1.77
N HIS A 63 7.77 -3.73 1.08
CA HIS A 63 8.84 -3.16 0.26
C HIS A 63 8.31 -2.86 -1.14
N HIS A 64 8.68 -1.69 -1.67
CA HIS A 64 8.33 -1.31 -3.02
C HIS A 64 9.08 -2.20 -4.03
N VAL A 65 8.34 -2.89 -4.88
CA VAL A 65 8.88 -3.81 -5.89
C VAL A 65 8.98 -3.11 -7.23
N LYS A 66 7.90 -2.43 -7.62
CA LYS A 66 7.77 -1.85 -8.96
C LYS A 66 6.72 -0.75 -8.99
N THR A 67 7.02 0.33 -9.68
CA THR A 67 6.05 1.36 -10.07
C THR A 67 5.78 1.22 -11.56
N ASN A 68 4.52 1.37 -11.97
CA ASN A 68 4.11 1.47 -13.37
C ASN A 68 3.27 2.72 -13.61
#